data_AF-A0A6M0IJW3-F1
#
_entry.id   AF-A0A6M0IJW3-F1
#
_cell.length_a   1.000
_cell.length_b   1.000
_cell.length_c   1.000
_cell.angle_alpha   90.00
_cell.angle_beta   90.00
_cell.angle_gamma   90.00
#
_symmetry.space_group_name_H-M   'P 1'
#
loop_
_entity.id
_entity.type
_entity.pdbx_description
1 polymer ?
#
loop_
_entity_poly.entity_id
_entity_poly.type
_entity_poly.pdbx_seq_one_letter_code
_entity_poly.pdbx_strand_id
1 'polypeptide(L)'
;MKKNLLPFVICLSLVGFLADCKGSYQEFSPAPGDQRIAGTWQLRERQYPKDSVLYAKNYTYGVVIVDKQQVRVVLDSTLVPRDTSFFAKRTYSSNPRQTLTFASDGKLTASGDEMTYYSSTKYFRVDSTSQDGLGVNLYVSTNGANQYFRQGVAFQKDTLFLKPKCDGNCYLKLVRVR
;
A
#
# COMPACT_ATOMS: atom_id res chain seq x y z
N MET A 1 -2.85 14.93 -69.87
CA MET A 1 -3.44 13.91 -68.97
C MET A 1 -3.08 14.25 -67.52
N LYS A 2 -3.96 14.97 -66.81
CA LYS A 2 -3.81 15.33 -65.38
C LYS A 2 -5.19 15.25 -64.74
N LYS A 3 -5.62 14.03 -64.45
CA LYS A 3 -6.80 13.71 -63.61
C LYS A 3 -6.41 12.41 -62.95
N ASN A 4 -6.32 12.38 -61.62
CA ASN A 4 -6.22 11.20 -60.72
C ASN A 4 -5.43 11.47 -59.41
N LEU A 5 -4.98 12.70 -59.15
CA LEU A 5 -4.30 13.03 -57.87
C LEU A 5 -5.25 13.47 -56.74
N LEU A 6 -6.52 13.78 -57.05
CA LEU A 6 -7.48 14.23 -56.04
C LEU A 6 -8.01 13.15 -55.09
N PRO A 7 -8.33 11.91 -55.53
CA PRO A 7 -8.92 10.92 -54.62
C PRO A 7 -7.90 10.36 -53.61
N PHE A 8 -6.60 10.43 -53.91
CA PHE A 8 -5.54 9.95 -53.02
C PHE A 8 -5.33 10.85 -51.79
N VAL A 9 -5.48 12.17 -51.94
CA VAL A 9 -5.32 13.15 -50.85
C VAL A 9 -6.52 13.10 -49.87
N ILE A 10 -7.71 12.78 -50.37
CA ILE A 10 -8.92 12.64 -49.54
C ILE A 10 -8.88 11.34 -48.72
N CYS A 11 -8.37 10.24 -49.28
CA CYS A 11 -8.17 9.01 -48.49
C CYS A 11 -7.11 9.16 -47.40
N LEU A 12 -6.01 9.89 -47.66
CA LEU A 12 -4.97 10.12 -46.64
C LEU A 12 -5.41 11.03 -45.49
N SER A 13 -6.33 11.98 -45.75
CA SER A 13 -6.89 12.83 -44.70
C SER A 13 -7.93 12.10 -43.83
N LEU A 14 -8.66 11.11 -44.37
CA LEU A 14 -9.54 10.25 -43.57
C LEU A 14 -8.76 9.29 -42.65
N VAL A 15 -7.59 8.79 -43.06
CA VAL A 15 -6.74 7.96 -42.20
C VAL A 15 -6.13 8.78 -41.06
N GLY A 16 -5.84 10.07 -41.29
CA GLY A 16 -5.36 11.00 -40.25
C GLY A 16 -6.37 11.26 -39.14
N PHE A 17 -7.68 11.18 -39.43
CA PHE A 17 -8.73 11.32 -38.41
C PHE A 17 -9.01 10.03 -37.62
N LEU A 18 -8.52 8.86 -38.09
CA LEU A 18 -8.63 7.59 -37.37
C LEU A 18 -7.39 7.28 -36.52
N ALA A 19 -6.32 8.08 -36.64
CA ALA A 19 -5.05 7.85 -35.93
C ALA A 19 -4.97 8.49 -34.54
N ASP A 20 -5.99 9.21 -34.08
CA ASP A 20 -6.02 9.79 -32.74
C ASP A 20 -7.15 9.20 -31.89
N CYS A 21 -7.32 7.88 -31.95
CA CYS A 21 -7.83 7.12 -30.81
C CYS A 21 -6.69 6.91 -29.79
N LYS A 22 -6.04 7.99 -29.35
CA LYS A 22 -5.42 7.98 -28.03
C LYS A 22 -6.58 7.85 -27.07
N GLY A 23 -6.85 6.60 -26.65
CA GLY A 23 -7.81 6.32 -25.60
C GLY A 23 -7.57 7.33 -24.49
N SER A 24 -8.55 8.19 -24.27
CA SER A 24 -8.60 9.05 -23.11
C SER A 24 -8.68 8.10 -21.92
N TYR A 25 -7.52 7.70 -21.40
CA TYR A 25 -7.44 7.07 -20.09
C TYR A 25 -8.01 8.10 -19.14
N GLN A 26 -9.31 7.98 -18.88
CA GLN A 26 -10.01 8.79 -17.88
C GLN A 26 -9.22 8.59 -16.59
N GLU A 27 -8.55 9.65 -16.14
CA GLU A 27 -7.66 9.57 -14.98
C GLU A 27 -8.50 9.04 -13.81
N PHE A 28 -8.14 7.86 -13.29
CA PHE A 28 -8.89 7.23 -12.22
C PHE A 28 -8.93 8.15 -11.00
N SER A 29 -10.12 8.54 -10.57
CA SER A 29 -10.34 9.27 -9.32
C SER A 29 -11.37 8.51 -8.49
N PRO A 30 -11.04 8.12 -7.25
CA PRO A 30 -11.96 7.38 -6.39
C PRO A 30 -13.00 8.28 -5.69
N ALA A 31 -13.24 9.52 -6.18
CA ALA A 31 -14.04 10.61 -5.59
C ALA A 31 -13.30 11.43 -4.52
N PRO A 32 -13.81 12.62 -4.10
CA PRO A 32 -13.12 13.53 -3.19
C PRO A 32 -12.70 12.89 -1.87
N GLY A 33 -11.54 13.29 -1.35
CA GLY A 33 -10.98 12.80 -0.10
C GLY A 33 -11.80 13.22 1.13
N ASP A 34 -11.78 12.39 2.18
CA ASP A 34 -12.38 12.71 3.48
C ASP A 34 -11.60 13.85 4.16
N GLN A 35 -12.30 14.91 4.60
CA GLN A 35 -11.65 16.08 5.21
C GLN A 35 -10.84 15.75 6.47
N ARG A 36 -11.16 14.66 7.17
CA ARG A 36 -10.42 14.23 8.37
C ARG A 36 -9.00 13.80 8.03
N ILE A 37 -8.80 13.15 6.89
CA ILE A 37 -7.49 12.70 6.43
C ILE A 37 -6.80 13.74 5.53
N ALA A 38 -7.54 14.64 4.91
CA ALA A 38 -6.97 15.63 4.00
C ALA A 38 -5.89 16.50 4.67
N GLY A 39 -4.82 16.78 3.92
CA GLY A 39 -3.67 17.58 4.34
C GLY A 39 -2.35 16.80 4.31
N THR A 40 -1.28 17.49 4.69
CA THR A 40 0.07 16.93 4.81
C THR A 40 0.33 16.43 6.21
N TRP A 41 0.84 15.21 6.32
CA TRP A 41 1.14 14.54 7.57
C TRP A 41 2.60 14.11 7.57
N GLN A 42 3.29 14.40 8.66
CA GLN A 42 4.69 14.07 8.85
C GLN A 42 4.85 12.84 9.73
N LEU A 43 5.60 11.85 9.27
CA LEU A 43 5.97 10.67 10.04
C LEU A 43 6.76 11.09 11.28
N ARG A 44 6.30 10.62 12.45
CA ARG A 44 6.98 10.82 13.73
C ARG A 44 7.45 9.52 14.36
N GLU A 45 6.70 8.46 14.14
CA GLU A 45 7.00 7.18 14.76
C GLU A 45 6.45 6.05 13.91
N ARG A 46 7.19 4.95 13.84
CA ARG A 46 6.73 3.69 13.26
C ARG A 46 6.94 2.57 14.27
N GLN A 47 5.95 1.70 14.39
CA GLN A 47 6.09 0.42 15.07
C GLN A 47 5.91 -0.71 14.05
N TYR A 48 6.87 -1.62 14.00
CA TYR A 48 6.94 -2.69 13.01
C TYR A 48 7.56 -3.94 13.63
N PRO A 49 7.24 -5.14 13.11
CA PRO A 49 7.82 -6.37 13.62
C PRO A 49 9.30 -6.42 13.25
N LYS A 50 10.16 -6.90 14.16
CA LYS A 50 11.60 -7.08 13.92
C LYS A 50 11.89 -8.22 12.93
N ASP A 51 10.96 -9.16 12.82
CA ASP A 51 11.07 -10.37 12.00
C ASP A 51 9.71 -10.68 11.36
N SER A 52 9.70 -11.51 10.32
CA SER A 52 8.50 -11.86 9.55
C SER A 52 7.59 -12.85 10.27
N VAL A 53 8.05 -13.45 11.38
CA VAL A 53 7.34 -14.55 12.05
C VAL A 53 7.05 -14.20 13.51
N LEU A 54 5.77 -13.96 13.82
CA LEU A 54 5.30 -13.66 15.18
C LEU A 54 5.39 -14.87 16.13
N TYR A 55 5.38 -16.09 15.58
CA TYR A 55 5.36 -17.34 16.35
C TYR A 55 6.61 -18.17 16.07
N ALA A 56 7.22 -18.71 17.11
CA ALA A 56 8.17 -19.79 16.95
C ALA A 56 7.41 -21.11 16.88
N LYS A 57 7.70 -21.93 15.88
CA LYS A 57 7.17 -23.29 15.80
C LYS A 57 8.15 -24.22 16.50
N ASN A 58 7.74 -24.73 17.66
CA ASN A 58 8.49 -25.75 18.39
C ASN A 58 8.00 -27.12 17.95
N TYR A 59 8.94 -28.02 17.66
CA TYR A 59 8.65 -29.38 17.26
C TYR A 59 9.02 -30.33 18.37
N THR A 60 8.09 -31.19 18.77
CA THR A 60 8.36 -32.34 19.62
C THR A 60 8.68 -33.51 18.71
N TYR A 61 9.91 -34.04 18.80
CA TYR A 61 10.35 -35.17 18.00
C TYR A 61 10.30 -36.46 18.82
N GLY A 62 9.79 -37.52 18.21
CA GLY A 62 10.00 -38.89 18.62
C GLY A 62 11.10 -39.54 17.78
N VAL A 63 11.59 -40.68 18.24
CA VAL A 63 12.51 -41.53 17.47
C VAL A 63 11.82 -42.87 17.23
N VAL A 64 11.74 -43.27 15.97
CA VAL A 64 11.30 -44.61 15.56
C VAL A 64 12.49 -45.32 14.94
N ILE A 65 12.73 -46.57 15.31
CA ILE A 65 13.78 -47.40 14.71
C ILE A 65 13.17 -48.15 13.54
N VAL A 66 13.66 -47.88 12.34
CA VAL A 66 13.29 -48.59 11.10
C VAL A 66 14.58 -49.21 10.56
N ASP A 67 14.61 -50.52 10.36
CA ASP A 67 15.78 -51.25 9.83
C ASP A 67 17.11 -50.94 10.56
N LYS A 68 17.07 -50.91 11.90
CA LYS A 68 18.21 -50.57 12.78
C LYS A 68 18.74 -49.14 12.62
N GLN A 69 18.06 -48.28 11.86
CA GLN A 69 18.37 -46.85 11.76
C GLN A 69 17.38 -46.03 12.59
N GLN A 70 17.90 -45.01 13.28
CA GLN A 70 17.07 -44.07 14.03
C GLN A 70 16.50 -43.02 13.08
N VAL A 71 15.18 -42.99 12.95
CA VAL A 71 14.46 -41.99 12.18
C VAL A 71 13.79 -41.02 13.16
N ARG A 72 14.13 -39.72 13.05
CA ARG A 72 13.40 -38.67 13.78
C ARG A 72 12.06 -38.43 13.10
N VAL A 73 10.99 -38.50 13.89
CA VAL A 73 9.63 -38.22 13.43
C VAL A 73 9.06 -37.05 14.25
N VAL A 74 8.43 -36.09 13.59
CA VAL A 74 7.72 -35.00 14.27
C VAL A 74 6.43 -35.59 14.86
N LEU A 75 6.30 -35.59 16.18
CA LEU A 75 5.11 -36.08 16.88
C LEU A 75 4.06 -34.98 17.04
N ASP A 76 4.52 -33.78 17.38
CA ASP A 76 3.66 -32.64 17.64
C ASP A 76 4.38 -31.33 17.30
N SER A 77 3.63 -30.28 17.05
CA SER A 77 4.17 -28.92 16.94
C SER A 77 3.31 -27.92 17.69
N THR A 78 3.94 -27.12 18.53
CA THR A 78 3.28 -26.03 19.26
C THR A 78 3.74 -24.67 18.70
N LEU A 79 2.79 -23.75 18.58
CA LEU A 79 3.07 -22.35 18.26
C LEU A 79 3.23 -21.58 19.56
N VAL A 80 4.43 -21.09 19.82
CA VAL A 80 4.72 -20.26 20.99
C VAL A 80 4.82 -18.80 20.52
N PRO A 81 4.06 -17.86 21.11
CA PRO A 81 4.22 -16.44 20.85
C PRO A 81 5.67 -16.04 21.14
N ARG A 82 6.35 -15.42 20.17
CA ARG A 82 7.65 -14.82 20.45
C ARG A 82 7.44 -13.62 21.38
N ASP A 83 8.33 -13.44 22.34
CA ASP A 83 8.24 -12.41 23.39
C ASP A 83 7.89 -11.01 22.83
N THR A 84 7.20 -10.22 23.65
CA THR A 84 6.74 -8.83 23.42
C THR A 84 7.82 -7.86 22.96
N SER A 85 9.10 -8.22 23.12
CA SER A 85 10.26 -7.57 22.50
C SER A 85 10.30 -7.68 20.96
N PHE A 86 9.33 -8.35 20.33
CA PHE A 86 9.20 -8.56 18.89
C PHE A 86 9.02 -7.28 18.06
N PHE A 87 8.39 -6.24 18.61
CA PHE A 87 8.18 -4.99 17.87
C PHE A 87 9.36 -4.04 18.06
N ALA A 88 9.86 -3.50 16.95
CA ALA A 88 10.74 -2.35 16.97
C ALA A 88 9.91 -1.08 16.84
N LYS A 89 10.29 -0.07 17.63
CA LYS A 89 9.79 1.29 17.51
C LYS A 89 10.91 2.18 17.02
N ARG A 90 10.62 2.99 16.01
CA ARG A 90 11.54 3.98 15.47
C ARG A 90 10.89 5.34 15.46
N THR A 91 11.58 6.34 15.98
CA THR A 91 11.15 7.75 15.99
C THR A 91 11.91 8.54 14.95
N TYR A 92 11.25 9.55 14.39
CA TYR A 92 11.75 10.34 13.28
C TYR A 92 11.79 11.83 13.66
N SER A 93 12.92 12.47 13.36
CA SER A 93 13.08 13.92 13.48
C SER A 93 12.22 14.65 12.46
N SER A 94 12.02 15.96 12.66
CA SER A 94 11.30 16.79 11.68
C SER A 94 12.07 16.98 10.37
N ASN A 95 13.38 16.77 10.39
CA ASN A 95 14.29 16.97 9.27
C ASN A 95 15.21 15.73 9.13
N PRO A 96 15.33 15.12 7.94
CA PRO A 96 14.60 15.44 6.71
C PRO A 96 13.10 15.16 6.84
N ARG A 97 12.27 15.90 6.08
CA ARG A 97 10.80 15.74 6.15
C ARG A 97 10.41 14.40 5.52
N GLN A 98 9.62 13.62 6.25
CA GLN A 98 9.04 12.35 5.83
C GLN A 98 7.52 12.52 5.84
N THR A 99 6.89 12.74 4.68
CA THR A 99 5.49 13.19 4.63
C THR A 99 4.61 12.41 3.66
N LEU A 100 3.35 12.22 4.05
CA LEU A 100 2.25 11.84 3.18
C LEU A 100 1.26 13.00 3.06
N THR A 101 0.90 13.37 1.84
CA THR A 101 -0.12 14.39 1.59
C THR A 101 -1.34 13.76 0.94
N PHE A 102 -2.45 13.79 1.67
CA PHE A 102 -3.76 13.36 1.19
C PHE A 102 -4.46 14.60 0.64
N ALA A 103 -4.45 14.78 -0.67
CA ALA A 103 -5.11 15.90 -1.32
C ALA A 103 -6.63 15.72 -1.30
N SER A 104 -7.37 16.83 -1.33
CA SER A 104 -8.84 16.83 -1.31
C SER A 104 -9.48 16.19 -2.54
N ASP A 105 -8.74 16.09 -3.65
CA ASP A 105 -9.16 15.44 -4.89
C ASP A 105 -8.95 13.91 -4.89
N GLY A 106 -8.48 13.35 -3.78
CA GLY A 106 -8.20 11.92 -3.64
C GLY A 106 -6.80 11.50 -4.09
N LYS A 107 -5.91 12.44 -4.43
CA LYS A 107 -4.50 12.13 -4.76
C LYS A 107 -3.66 11.97 -3.50
N LEU A 108 -2.74 11.00 -3.53
CA LEU A 108 -1.74 10.79 -2.49
C LEU A 108 -0.37 11.15 -3.04
N THR A 109 0.40 11.93 -2.29
CA THR A 109 1.83 12.13 -2.56
C THR A 109 2.67 11.77 -1.35
N ALA A 110 3.82 11.18 -1.61
CA ALA A 110 4.78 10.71 -0.61
C ALA A 110 6.12 11.40 -0.82
N SER A 111 6.77 11.84 0.26
CA SER A 111 8.08 12.49 0.22
C SER A 111 8.99 12.02 1.36
N GLY A 112 10.26 11.80 1.04
CA GLY A 112 11.28 11.30 1.95
C GLY A 112 11.48 9.78 1.88
N ASP A 113 12.68 9.35 2.25
CA ASP A 113 13.16 7.96 2.08
C ASP A 113 12.31 6.92 2.83
N GLU A 114 11.73 7.29 3.97
CA GLU A 114 10.92 6.40 4.78
C GLU A 114 9.49 6.25 4.24
N MET A 115 9.10 7.10 3.29
CA MET A 115 7.77 7.09 2.64
C MET A 115 7.75 6.33 1.31
N THR A 116 8.87 5.73 0.89
CA THR A 116 9.03 5.02 -0.39
C THR A 116 7.99 3.94 -0.64
N TYR A 117 7.50 3.26 0.41
CA TYR A 117 6.39 2.30 0.30
C TYR A 117 5.14 2.89 -0.37
N TYR A 118 4.86 4.18 -0.15
CA TYR A 118 3.69 4.87 -0.70
C TYR A 118 3.97 5.58 -2.03
N SER A 119 5.21 5.57 -2.53
CA SER A 119 5.61 6.29 -3.75
C SER A 119 4.84 5.89 -5.01
N SER A 120 4.45 4.62 -5.11
CA SER A 120 3.65 4.08 -6.23
C SER A 120 2.14 4.28 -6.05
N THR A 121 1.71 4.69 -4.85
CA THR A 121 0.30 4.91 -4.53
C THR A 121 -0.09 6.31 -4.98
N LYS A 122 -0.95 6.40 -6.00
CA LYS A 122 -1.34 7.68 -6.59
C LYS A 122 -2.63 8.25 -6.02
N TYR A 123 -3.55 7.37 -5.61
CA TYR A 123 -4.87 7.76 -5.16
C TYR A 123 -5.24 7.06 -3.86
N PHE A 124 -6.14 7.66 -3.12
CA PHE A 124 -6.69 7.09 -1.89
C PHE A 124 -8.20 7.31 -1.81
N ARG A 125 -8.89 6.45 -1.06
CA ARG A 125 -10.29 6.63 -0.68
C ARG A 125 -10.48 6.21 0.75
N VAL A 126 -11.12 7.04 1.56
CA VAL A 126 -11.53 6.62 2.89
C VAL A 126 -12.76 5.72 2.78
N ASP A 127 -12.66 4.56 3.41
CA ASP A 127 -13.69 3.56 3.54
C ASP A 127 -14.18 3.54 4.99
N SER A 128 -15.44 3.96 5.15
CA SER A 128 -16.15 3.97 6.43
C SER A 128 -17.21 2.88 6.53
N THR A 129 -17.37 2.01 5.53
CA THR A 129 -18.43 1.00 5.49
C THR A 129 -17.99 -0.35 6.03
N SER A 130 -16.69 -0.53 6.28
CA SER A 130 -16.13 -1.74 6.86
C SER A 130 -16.54 -1.92 8.33
N GLN A 131 -16.98 -3.14 8.67
CA GLN A 131 -17.34 -3.52 10.04
C GLN A 131 -16.14 -3.49 11.00
N ASP A 132 -14.92 -3.65 10.47
CA ASP A 132 -13.67 -3.61 11.24
C ASP A 132 -13.21 -2.17 11.58
N GLY A 133 -14.01 -1.17 11.21
CA GLY A 133 -13.78 0.25 11.49
C GLY A 133 -13.27 1.04 10.29
N LEU A 134 -12.86 2.29 10.55
CA LEU A 134 -12.43 3.21 9.50
C LEU A 134 -11.13 2.74 8.84
N GLY A 135 -11.00 2.94 7.53
CA GLY A 135 -9.68 3.22 7.02
C GLY A 135 -9.62 3.64 5.58
N VAL A 136 -8.50 3.34 4.93
CA VAL A 136 -8.13 3.95 3.66
C VAL A 136 -7.74 2.88 2.65
N ASN A 137 -8.39 2.92 1.50
CA ASN A 137 -8.03 2.17 0.31
C ASN A 137 -7.00 3.00 -0.46
N LEU A 138 -5.84 2.41 -0.68
CA LEU A 138 -4.68 3.02 -1.30
C LEU A 138 -4.47 2.36 -2.65
N TYR A 139 -4.61 3.13 -3.73
CA TYR A 139 -4.63 2.63 -5.08
C TYR A 139 -3.26 2.75 -5.74
N VAL A 140 -2.76 1.61 -6.19
CA VAL A 140 -1.55 1.47 -6.98
C VAL A 140 -1.95 1.15 -8.41
N SER A 141 -1.36 1.85 -9.36
CA SER A 141 -1.56 1.56 -10.78
C SER A 141 -0.49 0.58 -11.24
N THR A 142 -0.92 -0.62 -11.63
CA THR A 142 -0.04 -1.69 -12.12
C THR A 142 -0.66 -2.34 -13.36
N ASN A 143 0.11 -2.44 -14.45
CA ASN A 143 -0.32 -3.13 -15.69
C ASN A 143 -1.68 -2.67 -16.24
N GLY A 144 -1.96 -1.36 -16.21
CA GLY A 144 -3.22 -0.79 -16.71
C GLY A 144 -4.44 -1.03 -15.80
N ALA A 145 -4.25 -1.67 -14.64
CA ALA A 145 -5.28 -1.86 -13.62
C ALA A 145 -4.98 -1.04 -12.35
N ASN A 146 -6.03 -0.60 -11.66
CA ASN A 146 -5.92 0.03 -10.34
C ASN A 146 -6.23 -1.02 -9.28
N GLN A 147 -5.17 -1.52 -8.63
CA GLN A 147 -5.29 -2.40 -7.48
C GLN A 147 -5.29 -1.55 -6.22
N TYR A 148 -6.08 -1.93 -5.22
CA TYR A 148 -6.03 -1.25 -3.92
C TYR A 148 -5.60 -2.21 -2.82
N PHE A 149 -4.90 -1.65 -1.84
CA PHE A 149 -4.72 -2.30 -0.55
C PHE A 149 -5.30 -1.40 0.53
N ARG A 150 -5.85 -2.02 1.56
CA ARG A 150 -6.52 -1.31 2.64
C ARG A 150 -5.61 -1.21 3.87
N GLN A 151 -5.53 -0.03 4.46
CA GLN A 151 -4.92 0.19 5.77
C GLN A 151 -5.95 0.73 6.76
N GLY A 152 -5.90 0.30 8.01
CA GLY A 152 -6.73 0.86 9.07
C GLY A 152 -6.33 2.31 9.34
N VAL A 153 -7.29 3.13 9.76
CA VAL A 153 -7.03 4.53 10.12
C VAL A 153 -7.59 4.82 11.50
N ALA A 154 -6.82 5.55 12.31
CA ALA A 154 -7.33 6.16 13.54
C ALA A 154 -6.84 7.61 13.65
N PHE A 155 -7.69 8.47 14.20
CA PHE A 155 -7.38 9.88 14.42
C PHE A 155 -7.31 10.18 15.91
N GLN A 156 -6.31 10.97 16.30
CA GLN A 156 -6.18 11.50 17.65
C GLN A 156 -5.70 12.96 17.57
N LYS A 157 -6.65 13.90 17.55
CA LYS A 157 -6.40 15.34 17.33
C LYS A 157 -5.61 15.55 16.03
N ASP A 158 -4.41 16.14 16.12
CA ASP A 158 -3.48 16.37 15.02
C ASP A 158 -2.62 15.14 14.68
N THR A 159 -2.98 13.95 15.16
CA THR A 159 -2.27 12.70 14.89
C THR A 159 -3.13 11.76 14.04
N LEU A 160 -2.54 11.29 12.95
CA LEU A 160 -3.06 10.23 12.09
C LEU A 160 -2.27 8.95 12.38
N PHE A 161 -2.97 7.85 12.64
CA PHE A 161 -2.39 6.52 12.68
C PHE A 161 -2.83 5.75 11.44
N LEU A 162 -1.86 5.37 10.60
CA LEU A 162 -2.07 4.37 9.55
C LEU A 162 -1.66 3.01 10.11
N LYS A 163 -2.58 2.04 10.03
CA LYS A 163 -2.39 0.69 10.55
C LYS A 163 -2.28 -0.28 9.38
N PRO A 164 -1.05 -0.59 8.93
CA PRO A 164 -0.86 -1.62 7.92
C PRO A 164 -1.30 -2.99 8.45
N LYS A 165 -1.69 -3.89 7.55
CA LYS A 165 -2.00 -5.27 7.91
C LYS A 165 -0.70 -5.97 8.31
N CYS A 166 -0.58 -6.30 9.59
CA CYS A 166 0.54 -7.06 10.13
C CYS A 166 0.07 -7.95 11.29
N ASP A 167 0.87 -8.94 11.65
CA ASP A 167 0.62 -9.79 12.81
C ASP A 167 0.97 -9.01 14.10
N GLY A 168 0.03 -8.17 14.56
CA GLY A 168 0.09 -7.44 15.82
C GLY A 168 -0.14 -5.92 15.69
N ASN A 169 0.44 -5.14 16.60
CA ASN A 169 0.17 -3.70 16.71
C ASN A 169 1.15 -2.86 15.89
N CYS A 170 1.10 -2.95 14.55
CA CYS A 170 1.89 -2.07 13.69
C CYS A 170 1.17 -0.77 13.39
N TYR A 171 1.94 0.31 13.32
CA TYR A 171 1.41 1.59 12.91
C TYR A 171 2.50 2.50 12.34
N LEU A 172 2.04 3.45 11.53
CA LEU A 172 2.72 4.70 11.26
C LEU A 172 1.96 5.79 11.99
N LYS A 173 2.64 6.51 12.88
CA LYS A 173 2.12 7.68 13.57
C LYS A 173 2.61 8.91 12.82
N LEU A 174 1.66 9.63 12.24
CA LEU A 174 1.91 10.86 11.53
C LEU A 174 1.27 12.04 12.26
N VAL A 175 1.94 13.18 12.27
CA VAL A 175 1.44 14.41 12.87
C VAL A 175 1.17 15.41 11.76
N ARG A 176 0.04 16.12 11.85
CA ARG A 176 -0.38 17.12 10.87
C ARG A 176 0.69 18.21 10.76
N VAL A 177 1.10 18.51 9.53
CA VAL A 177 1.96 19.65 9.22
C VAL A 177 1.06 20.89 9.18
N ARG A 178 1.44 21.93 9.93
CA ARG A 178 0.78 23.24 9.93
C ARG A 178 1.53 24.19 9.02
#